data_AF-A0AAP0KJD5-F1
#
_entry.id   AF-A0AAP0KJD5-F1
#
_cell.length_a   1.000
_cell.length_b   1.000
_cell.length_c   1.000
_cell.angle_alpha   90.00
_cell.angle_beta   90.00
_cell.angle_gamma   90.00
#
_symmetry.space_group_name_H-M   'P 1'
#
loop_
_entity.id
_entity.type
_entity.pdbx_description
1 polymer ?
#
loop_
_entity_poly.entity_id
_entity_poly.type
_entity_poly.pdbx_seq_one_letter_code
_entity_poly.pdbx_strand_id
1 'polypeptide(L)'
;MAQKEAQGVAEKRRGRRGPGSVIGSSAAGCVCAFLSIYEVGGAAFSSLWRLAFVASFCTKLSDTVSSEIGKAYGKITYLVTTFKVVPRGTEGAVSVEGTIAGLLASILLASVGCIIGEVEAAGAVICVVASQIANLGESLIGALLQEKEGFKWLTNDVVNIINISLGSIIAVLMQQTILQSLLR
;
A
#
# COMPACT_ATOMS: atom_id res chain seq x y z
N MET A 1 -5.72 -15.83 14.90
CA MET A 1 -4.34 -16.36 14.93
C MET A 1 -4.32 -17.88 14.80
N ALA A 2 -5.07 -18.63 15.60
CA ALA A 2 -5.17 -20.10 15.50
C ALA A 2 -5.56 -20.63 14.10
N GLN A 3 -6.45 -19.92 13.39
CA GLN A 3 -6.86 -20.29 12.01
C GLN A 3 -5.73 -20.13 10.97
N LYS A 4 -4.83 -19.14 11.14
CA LYS A 4 -3.70 -18.91 10.22
C LYS A 4 -2.59 -19.93 10.41
N GLU A 5 -2.33 -20.32 11.66
CA GLU A 5 -1.38 -21.40 11.99
C GLU A 5 -1.90 -22.75 11.51
N ALA A 6 -3.20 -23.03 11.70
CA ALA A 6 -3.83 -24.27 11.23
C ALA A 6 -3.83 -24.41 9.69
N GLN A 7 -3.85 -23.30 8.95
CA GLN A 7 -3.83 -23.30 7.49
C GLN A 7 -2.41 -23.24 6.89
N GLY A 8 -1.35 -23.20 7.72
CA GLY A 8 0.04 -23.11 7.25
C GLY A 8 0.41 -21.77 6.58
N VAL A 9 -0.48 -20.77 6.65
CA VAL A 9 -0.33 -19.44 6.03
C VAL A 9 0.18 -18.40 7.03
N ALA A 10 0.58 -18.85 8.22
CA ALA A 10 1.15 -17.98 9.23
C ALA A 10 2.56 -17.55 8.84
N GLU A 11 2.82 -16.24 8.83
CA GLU A 11 4.18 -15.70 8.76
C GLU A 11 5.07 -16.31 9.85
N LYS A 12 6.39 -16.33 9.59
CA LYS A 12 7.46 -16.91 10.43
C LYS A 12 7.43 -16.52 11.93
N ARG A 13 6.63 -15.52 12.35
CA ARG A 13 6.38 -15.13 13.75
C ARG A 13 4.93 -15.37 14.22
N ARG A 14 4.40 -16.59 14.05
CA ARG A 14 3.06 -16.98 14.57
C ARG A 14 1.93 -16.02 14.12
N GLY A 15 2.06 -15.44 12.92
CA GLY A 15 1.08 -14.50 12.37
C GLY A 15 0.98 -13.12 13.05
N ARG A 16 1.98 -12.69 13.85
CA ARG A 16 2.06 -11.32 14.40
C ARG A 16 3.03 -10.45 13.60
N ARG A 17 2.53 -9.35 13.02
CA ARG A 17 3.36 -8.25 12.50
C ARG A 17 4.20 -7.66 13.63
N GLY A 18 5.51 -7.52 13.44
CA GLY A 18 6.42 -6.97 14.44
C GLY A 18 6.26 -5.45 14.59
N PRO A 19 6.69 -4.85 15.72
CA PRO A 19 6.66 -3.39 15.90
C PRO A 19 7.48 -2.62 14.84
N GLY A 20 8.49 -3.26 14.24
CA GLY A 20 9.25 -2.70 13.12
C GLY A 20 8.39 -2.43 11.88
N SER A 21 7.37 -3.25 11.61
CA SER A 21 6.44 -3.01 10.50
C SER A 21 5.55 -1.79 10.75
N VAL A 22 5.13 -1.58 12.00
CA VAL A 22 4.32 -0.42 12.39
C VAL A 22 5.14 0.86 12.28
N ILE A 23 6.36 0.86 12.82
CA ILE A 23 7.26 2.02 12.79
C ILE A 23 7.64 2.38 11.35
N GLY A 24 8.03 1.40 10.54
CA GLY A 24 8.37 1.64 9.14
C GLY A 24 7.17 2.08 8.30
N SER A 25 5.99 1.49 8.53
CA SER A 25 4.77 1.85 7.79
C SER A 25 4.25 3.23 8.16
N SER A 26 4.49 3.67 9.39
CA SER A 26 4.10 4.99 9.88
C SER A 26 5.13 6.06 9.51
N ALA A 27 6.38 5.70 9.26
CA ALA A 27 7.47 6.64 8.97
C ALA A 27 7.18 7.51 7.75
N ALA A 28 6.70 6.94 6.64
CA ALA A 28 6.35 7.72 5.45
C ALA A 28 5.26 8.77 5.74
N GLY A 29 4.20 8.37 6.45
CA GLY A 29 3.14 9.28 6.89
C GLY A 29 3.64 10.33 7.88
N CYS A 30 4.43 9.94 8.89
CA CYS A 30 5.02 10.85 9.87
C CYS A 30 5.94 11.88 9.20
N VAL A 31 6.79 11.46 8.26
CA VAL A 31 7.67 12.38 7.52
C VAL A 31 6.83 13.36 6.69
N CYS A 32 5.80 12.90 5.99
CA CYS A 32 4.90 13.78 5.24
C CYS A 32 4.16 14.77 6.17
N ALA A 33 3.68 14.30 7.32
CA ALA A 33 3.01 15.14 8.31
C ALA A 33 3.97 16.20 8.90
N PHE A 34 5.20 15.81 9.25
CA PHE A 34 6.22 16.74 9.72
C PHE A 34 6.56 17.79 8.66
N LEU A 35 6.76 17.38 7.40
CA LEU A 35 7.06 18.30 6.30
C LEU A 35 5.90 19.26 6.00
N SER A 36 4.66 18.79 6.15
CA SER A 36 3.46 19.63 6.04
C SER A 36 3.37 20.65 7.17
N ILE A 37 3.59 20.24 8.43
CA ILE A 37 3.53 21.13 9.61
C ILE A 37 4.58 22.24 9.55
N TYR A 38 5.79 21.92 9.06
CA TYR A 38 6.87 22.89 8.92
C TYR A 38 6.84 23.67 7.59
N GLU A 39 5.79 23.50 6.77
CA GLU A 39 5.60 24.14 5.47
C GLU A 39 6.86 24.12 4.57
N VAL A 40 7.58 23.00 4.61
CA VAL A 40 8.84 22.87 3.86
C VAL A 40 8.53 22.89 2.36
N GLY A 41 8.98 23.95 1.68
CA GLY A 41 8.71 24.21 0.27
C GLY A 41 7.55 25.19 0.00
N GLY A 42 6.87 25.70 1.04
CA GLY A 42 5.76 26.67 0.92
C GLY A 42 4.38 26.04 0.68
N ALA A 43 3.36 26.88 0.55
CA ALA A 43 1.95 26.48 0.51
C ALA A 43 1.60 25.46 -0.58
N ALA A 44 2.24 25.56 -1.75
CA ALA A 44 2.05 24.60 -2.85
C ALA A 44 2.53 23.19 -2.48
N PHE A 45 3.66 23.07 -1.76
CA PHE A 45 4.19 21.79 -1.31
C PHE A 45 3.39 21.21 -0.14
N SER A 46 2.79 22.04 0.72
CA SER A 46 1.92 21.57 1.80
C SER A 46 0.76 20.72 1.28
N SER A 47 0.15 21.11 0.16
CA SER A 47 -0.90 20.30 -0.50
C SER A 47 -0.39 18.93 -0.99
N LEU A 48 0.84 18.87 -1.51
CA LEU A 48 1.48 17.63 -1.94
C LEU A 48 1.82 16.73 -0.76
N TRP A 49 2.26 17.30 0.37
CA TRP A 49 2.54 16.54 1.59
C TRP A 49 1.28 15.93 2.19
N ARG A 50 0.15 16.64 2.19
CA ARG A 50 -1.16 16.12 2.63
C ARG A 50 -1.64 15.00 1.70
N LEU A 51 -1.50 15.16 0.39
CA LEU A 51 -1.80 14.13 -0.59
C LEU A 51 -0.94 12.87 -0.35
N ALA A 52 0.36 13.04 -0.17
CA ALA A 52 1.31 11.97 0.09
C ALA A 52 0.98 11.22 1.40
N PHE A 53 0.55 11.94 2.43
CA PHE A 53 0.07 11.40 3.70
C PHE A 53 -1.19 10.55 3.51
N VAL A 54 -2.23 11.09 2.87
CA VAL A 54 -3.47 10.33 2.65
C VAL A 54 -3.19 9.10 1.76
N ALA A 55 -2.35 9.23 0.73
CA ALA A 55 -1.95 8.13 -0.14
C ALA A 55 -1.19 7.02 0.63
N SER A 56 -0.31 7.38 1.57
CA SER A 56 0.45 6.39 2.37
C SER A 56 -0.50 5.51 3.19
N PHE A 57 -1.48 6.14 3.84
CA PHE A 57 -2.49 5.46 4.64
C PHE A 57 -3.43 4.62 3.75
N CYS A 58 -3.84 5.14 2.59
CA CYS A 58 -4.68 4.39 1.64
C CYS A 58 -3.96 3.13 1.15
N THR A 59 -2.67 3.26 0.82
CA THR A 59 -1.82 2.15 0.41
C THR A 59 -1.72 1.10 1.51
N LYS A 60 -1.40 1.50 2.73
CA LYS A 60 -1.26 0.55 3.84
C LYS A 60 -2.56 -0.16 4.17
N LEU A 61 -3.67 0.57 4.21
CA LEU A 61 -4.96 -0.02 4.49
C LEU A 61 -5.38 -0.99 3.37
N SER A 62 -5.22 -0.59 2.11
CA SER A 62 -5.55 -1.42 0.96
C SER A 62 -4.72 -2.70 0.89
N ASP A 63 -3.40 -2.63 1.09
CA ASP A 63 -2.53 -3.82 1.18
C ASP A 63 -3.02 -4.77 2.29
N THR A 64 -3.25 -4.21 3.49
CA THR A 64 -3.60 -5.01 4.66
C THR A 64 -4.96 -5.69 4.48
N VAL A 65 -5.97 -4.94 4.01
CA VAL A 65 -7.30 -5.52 3.76
C VAL A 65 -7.24 -6.52 2.62
N SER A 66 -6.52 -6.23 1.54
CA SER A 66 -6.39 -7.13 0.39
C SER A 66 -5.75 -8.47 0.79
N SER A 67 -4.65 -8.43 1.53
CA SER A 67 -3.93 -9.62 1.96
C SER A 67 -4.70 -10.43 3.01
N GLU A 68 -5.37 -9.79 3.97
CA GLU A 68 -6.16 -10.47 4.99
C GLU A 68 -7.42 -11.10 4.41
N ILE A 69 -8.17 -10.37 3.58
CA ILE A 69 -9.38 -10.89 2.91
C ILE A 69 -8.99 -11.95 1.88
N GLY A 70 -7.90 -11.75 1.13
CA GLY A 70 -7.42 -12.74 0.18
C GLY A 70 -7.01 -14.06 0.85
N LYS A 71 -6.34 -14.00 2.01
CA LYS A 71 -5.99 -15.20 2.79
C LYS A 71 -7.23 -15.89 3.38
N ALA A 72 -8.17 -15.12 3.92
CA ALA A 72 -9.36 -15.66 4.58
C ALA A 72 -10.40 -16.21 3.59
N TYR A 73 -10.68 -15.47 2.51
CA TYR A 73 -11.81 -15.70 1.62
C TYR A 73 -11.44 -15.97 0.15
N GLY A 74 -10.20 -15.72 -0.27
CA GLY A 74 -9.81 -15.78 -1.68
C GLY A 74 -9.94 -17.17 -2.28
N LYS A 75 -10.93 -17.42 -3.14
CA LYS A 75 -11.20 -18.78 -3.66
C LYS A 75 -10.06 -19.30 -4.52
N ILE A 76 -9.51 -18.43 -5.37
CA ILE A 76 -8.39 -18.72 -6.25
C ILE A 76 -7.36 -17.59 -6.11
N THR A 77 -6.12 -17.97 -5.83
CA THR A 77 -4.97 -17.07 -5.73
C THR A 77 -4.04 -17.29 -6.92
N TYR A 78 -3.64 -16.20 -7.56
CA TYR A 78 -2.78 -16.18 -8.74
C TYR A 78 -1.46 -15.50 -8.41
N LEU A 79 -0.36 -16.02 -8.94
CA LEU A 79 0.92 -15.33 -8.86
C LEU A 79 0.98 -14.21 -9.91
N VAL A 80 1.26 -12.97 -9.51
CA VAL A 80 1.20 -11.79 -10.42
C VAL A 80 2.13 -11.92 -11.63
N THR A 81 3.24 -12.64 -11.49
CA THR A 81 4.25 -12.78 -12.55
C THR A 81 3.89 -13.81 -13.61
N THR A 82 3.30 -14.94 -13.21
CA THR A 82 3.06 -16.10 -14.10
C THR A 82 1.59 -16.37 -14.36
N PHE A 83 0.68 -15.67 -13.65
CA PHE A 83 -0.76 -15.92 -13.63
C PHE A 83 -1.13 -17.38 -13.33
N LYS A 84 -0.21 -18.15 -12.72
CA LYS A 84 -0.48 -19.51 -12.28
C LYS A 84 -1.20 -19.50 -10.96
N VAL A 85 -2.09 -20.47 -10.77
CA VAL A 85 -2.76 -20.71 -9.50
C VAL A 85 -1.74 -21.20 -8.49
N VAL A 86 -1.64 -20.52 -7.36
CA VAL A 86 -0.73 -20.84 -6.26
C VAL A 86 -1.51 -20.98 -4.96
N PRO A 87 -0.97 -21.69 -3.95
CA PRO A 87 -1.60 -21.79 -2.63
C PRO A 87 -1.84 -20.41 -2.00
N ARG A 88 -2.85 -20.34 -1.11
CA ARG A 88 -3.17 -19.10 -0.41
C ARG A 88 -1.99 -18.65 0.46
N GLY A 89 -1.68 -17.36 0.36
CA GLY A 89 -0.62 -16.69 1.10
C GLY A 89 0.81 -17.05 0.68
N THR A 90 0.98 -17.59 -0.53
CA THR A 90 2.23 -17.44 -1.27
C THR A 90 2.57 -15.96 -1.42
N GLU A 91 3.85 -15.61 -1.27
CA GLU A 91 4.29 -14.22 -1.39
C GLU A 91 4.09 -13.71 -2.83
N GLY A 92 3.54 -12.50 -2.96
CA GLY A 92 3.17 -11.93 -4.26
C GLY A 92 1.96 -12.57 -4.96
N ALA A 93 1.21 -13.43 -4.26
CA ALA A 93 -0.06 -13.95 -4.76
C ALA A 93 -1.21 -12.96 -4.54
N VAL A 94 -2.06 -12.81 -5.55
CA VAL A 94 -3.25 -11.95 -5.52
C VAL A 94 -4.52 -12.78 -5.71
N SER A 95 -5.61 -12.35 -5.09
CA SER A 95 -6.94 -12.93 -5.27
C SER A 95 -7.92 -11.85 -5.65
N VAL A 96 -8.97 -12.20 -6.41
CA VAL A 96 -9.99 -11.25 -6.84
C VAL A 96 -10.70 -10.65 -5.63
N GLU A 97 -11.06 -11.48 -4.65
CA GLU A 97 -11.74 -11.05 -3.43
C GLU A 97 -10.86 -10.10 -2.60
N GLY A 98 -9.56 -10.40 -2.48
CA GLY A 98 -8.60 -9.52 -1.82
C GLY A 98 -8.47 -8.18 -2.55
N THR A 99 -8.26 -8.19 -3.86
CA THR A 99 -8.12 -6.96 -4.65
C THR A 99 -9.35 -6.06 -4.56
N ILE A 100 -10.56 -6.62 -4.65
CA ILE A 100 -11.80 -5.85 -4.51
C ILE A 100 -11.91 -5.26 -3.09
N ALA A 101 -11.62 -6.04 -2.06
CA ALA A 101 -11.66 -5.55 -0.68
C ALA A 101 -10.62 -4.46 -0.41
N GLY A 102 -9.40 -4.59 -0.94
CA GLY A 102 -8.37 -3.56 -0.87
C GLY A 102 -8.77 -2.25 -1.58
N LEU A 103 -9.35 -2.37 -2.78
CA LEU A 103 -9.88 -1.22 -3.52
C LEU A 103 -10.96 -0.50 -2.72
N LEU A 104 -11.94 -1.23 -2.17
CA LEU A 104 -12.99 -0.64 -1.34
C LEU A 104 -12.40 0.03 -0.08
N ALA A 105 -11.39 -0.58 0.54
CA ALA A 105 -10.74 0.00 1.70
C ALA A 105 -10.00 1.32 1.40
N SER A 106 -9.30 1.40 0.26
CA SER A 106 -8.66 2.67 -0.16
C SER A 106 -9.69 3.74 -0.52
N ILE A 107 -10.79 3.38 -1.20
CA ILE A 107 -11.89 4.32 -1.51
C ILE A 107 -12.50 4.88 -0.21
N LEU A 108 -12.78 4.03 0.76
CA LEU A 108 -13.31 4.46 2.05
C LEU A 108 -12.36 5.44 2.74
N LEU A 109 -11.06 5.13 2.81
CA LEU A 109 -10.11 6.00 3.48
C LEU A 109 -9.87 7.32 2.73
N ALA A 110 -9.81 7.28 1.41
CA ALA A 110 -9.71 8.48 0.58
C ALA A 110 -10.96 9.37 0.72
N SER A 111 -12.15 8.78 0.84
CA SER A 111 -13.39 9.52 1.09
C SER A 111 -13.37 10.22 2.45
N VAL A 112 -12.85 9.57 3.49
CA VAL A 112 -12.65 10.19 4.81
C VAL A 112 -11.65 11.36 4.72
N GLY A 113 -10.54 11.18 4.00
CA GLY A 113 -9.58 12.27 3.73
C GLY A 113 -10.22 13.46 3.02
N CYS A 114 -11.15 13.20 2.09
CA CYS A 114 -11.90 14.24 1.41
C CYS A 114 -12.90 14.96 2.32
N ILE A 115 -13.63 14.23 3.18
CA ILE A 115 -14.63 14.79 4.10
C ILE A 115 -13.98 15.67 5.17
N ILE A 116 -12.80 15.28 5.66
CA ILE A 116 -12.03 16.06 6.66
C ILE A 116 -11.33 17.26 6.00
N GLY A 117 -11.27 17.31 4.67
CA GLY A 117 -10.63 18.39 3.93
C GLY A 117 -9.11 18.27 3.83
N GLU A 118 -8.56 17.06 3.99
CA GLU A 118 -7.13 16.75 3.81
C GLU A 118 -6.74 16.75 2.33
N VAL A 119 -7.63 16.25 1.48
CA VAL A 119 -7.45 16.20 0.03
C VAL A 119 -8.74 16.61 -0.68
N GLU A 120 -8.62 17.21 -1.85
CA GLU A 120 -9.77 17.46 -2.72
C GLU A 120 -10.25 16.16 -3.39
N ALA A 121 -11.44 16.18 -3.99
CA ALA A 121 -12.01 15.00 -4.66
C ALA A 121 -11.07 14.41 -5.74
N ALA A 122 -10.40 15.26 -6.51
CA ALA A 122 -9.39 14.82 -7.48
C ALA A 122 -8.18 14.15 -6.80
N GLY A 123 -7.71 14.72 -5.68
CA GLY A 123 -6.64 14.14 -4.86
C GLY A 123 -7.01 12.79 -4.27
N ALA A 124 -8.26 12.62 -3.81
CA ALA A 124 -8.77 11.34 -3.31
C ALA A 124 -8.73 10.25 -4.40
N VAL A 125 -9.10 10.56 -5.64
CA VAL A 125 -8.99 9.63 -6.77
C VAL A 125 -7.52 9.25 -7.02
N ILE A 126 -6.62 10.23 -6.98
CA ILE A 126 -5.17 9.99 -7.12
C ILE A 126 -4.65 9.07 -6.02
N CYS A 127 -5.04 9.28 -4.76
CA CYS A 127 -4.67 8.40 -3.64
C CYS A 127 -5.12 6.96 -3.87
N VAL A 128 -6.36 6.75 -4.35
CA VAL A 128 -6.88 5.41 -4.66
C VAL A 128 -6.06 4.77 -5.77
N VAL A 129 -5.87 5.46 -6.91
CA VAL A 129 -5.12 4.92 -8.05
C VAL A 129 -3.68 4.61 -7.66
N ALA A 130 -2.99 5.55 -7.00
CA ALA A 130 -1.63 5.38 -6.53
C ALA A 130 -1.49 4.17 -5.58
N SER A 131 -2.46 3.98 -4.66
CA SER A 131 -2.47 2.84 -3.75
C SER A 131 -2.58 1.50 -4.47
N GLN A 132 -3.37 1.42 -5.54
CA GLN A 132 -3.52 0.18 -6.30
C GLN A 132 -2.25 -0.13 -7.10
N ILE A 133 -1.63 0.88 -7.72
CA ILE A 133 -0.36 0.72 -8.44
C ILE A 133 0.74 0.25 -7.48
N ALA A 134 0.81 0.87 -6.30
CA ALA A 134 1.80 0.50 -5.29
C ALA A 134 1.62 -0.95 -4.82
N ASN A 135 0.40 -1.37 -4.48
CA ASN A 135 0.12 -2.75 -4.04
C ASN A 135 0.41 -3.80 -5.13
N LEU A 136 0.19 -3.47 -6.41
CA LEU A 136 0.61 -4.32 -7.53
C LEU A 136 2.14 -4.41 -7.58
N GLY A 137 2.84 -3.29 -7.38
CA GLY A 137 4.30 -3.25 -7.26
C GLY A 137 4.81 -4.11 -6.11
N GLU A 138 4.17 -4.07 -4.95
CA GLU A 138 4.47 -4.94 -3.81
C GLU A 138 4.34 -6.42 -4.19
N SER A 139 3.25 -6.77 -4.85
CA SER A 139 2.98 -8.16 -5.26
C SER A 139 4.02 -8.65 -6.28
N LEU A 140 4.48 -7.78 -7.18
CA LEU A 140 5.58 -8.06 -8.10
C LEU A 140 6.91 -8.26 -7.38
N ILE A 141 7.23 -7.38 -6.42
CA ILE A 141 8.44 -7.49 -5.58
C ILE A 141 8.42 -8.81 -4.80
N GLY A 142 7.29 -9.16 -4.19
CA GLY A 142 7.12 -10.42 -3.48
C GLY A 142 7.35 -11.64 -4.39
N ALA A 143 6.68 -11.66 -5.54
CA ALA A 143 6.78 -12.77 -6.49
C ALA A 143 8.16 -12.92 -7.16
N LEU A 144 8.92 -11.83 -7.32
CA LEU A 144 10.21 -11.85 -8.04
C LEU A 144 11.43 -11.95 -7.12
N LEU A 145 11.36 -11.37 -5.92
CA LEU A 145 12.53 -11.12 -5.08
C LEU A 145 12.50 -11.86 -3.75
N GLN A 146 11.35 -12.01 -3.08
CA GLN A 146 11.32 -12.56 -1.72
C GLN A 146 11.71 -14.05 -1.64
N GLU A 147 11.53 -14.83 -2.72
CA GLU A 147 11.95 -16.24 -2.77
C GLU A 147 13.40 -16.44 -3.23
N LYS A 148 14.10 -15.39 -3.68
CA LYS A 148 15.48 -15.50 -4.18
C LYS A 148 16.50 -15.49 -3.06
N GLU A 149 17.48 -16.40 -3.13
CA GLU A 149 18.47 -16.60 -2.06
C GLU A 149 19.34 -15.38 -1.72
N GLY A 150 19.47 -14.39 -2.62
CA GLY A 150 20.18 -13.13 -2.38
C GLY A 150 19.36 -12.03 -1.69
N PHE A 151 18.03 -12.19 -1.58
CA PHE A 151 17.12 -11.17 -1.07
C PHE A 151 16.48 -11.57 0.26
N LYS A 152 17.13 -12.45 1.05
CA LYS A 152 16.65 -12.85 2.39
C LYS A 152 16.49 -11.68 3.38
N TRP A 153 17.11 -10.52 3.10
CA TRP A 153 16.93 -9.28 3.85
C TRP A 153 15.62 -8.55 3.54
N LEU A 154 14.98 -8.87 2.40
CA LEU A 154 13.75 -8.28 1.91
C LEU A 154 12.54 -8.93 2.60
N THR A 155 12.43 -8.68 3.91
CA THR A 155 11.31 -9.20 4.71
C THR A 155 9.99 -8.51 4.33
N ASN A 156 8.86 -9.10 4.72
CA ASN A 156 7.54 -8.48 4.52
C ASN A 156 7.45 -7.07 5.12
N ASP A 157 8.13 -6.82 6.23
CA ASP A 157 8.18 -5.48 6.83
C ASP A 157 8.87 -4.47 5.90
N VAL A 158 9.98 -4.84 5.27
CA VAL A 158 10.73 -3.97 4.34
C VAL A 158 9.92 -3.72 3.06
N VAL A 159 9.32 -4.77 2.51
CA VAL A 159 8.48 -4.68 1.31
C VAL A 159 7.27 -3.77 1.54
N ASN A 160 6.66 -3.87 2.73
CA ASN A 160 5.60 -2.96 3.16
C ASN A 160 6.03 -1.50 3.21
N ILE A 161 7.20 -1.21 3.78
CA ILE A 161 7.75 0.15 3.83
C ILE A 161 7.95 0.71 2.42
N ILE A 162 8.50 -0.10 1.53
CA ILE A 162 8.70 0.26 0.12
C ILE A 162 7.35 0.52 -0.55
N ASN A 163 6.36 -0.36 -0.36
CA ASN A 163 5.02 -0.21 -0.94
C ASN A 163 4.36 1.11 -0.53
N ILE A 164 4.33 1.40 0.77
CA ILE A 164 3.70 2.62 1.29
C ILE A 164 4.40 3.87 0.74
N SER A 165 5.74 3.84 0.69
CA SER A 165 6.54 4.93 0.13
C SER A 165 6.28 5.12 -1.37
N LEU A 166 6.16 4.02 -2.13
CA LEU A 166 5.76 4.05 -3.54
C LEU A 166 4.39 4.69 -3.71
N GLY A 167 3.40 4.33 -2.87
CA GLY A 167 2.07 4.92 -2.89
C GLY A 167 2.09 6.45 -2.74
N SER A 168 2.86 6.97 -1.77
CA SER A 168 3.06 8.41 -1.60
C SER A 168 3.75 9.07 -2.79
N ILE A 169 4.85 8.49 -3.28
CA ILE A 169 5.63 9.04 -4.39
C ILE A 169 4.80 9.07 -5.68
N ILE A 170 4.10 7.98 -6.00
CA ILE A 170 3.23 7.89 -7.18
C ILE A 170 2.13 8.95 -7.12
N ALA A 171 1.49 9.14 -5.96
CA ALA A 171 0.46 10.17 -5.80
C ALA A 171 1.00 11.58 -6.06
N VAL A 172 2.17 11.91 -5.51
CA VAL A 172 2.81 13.22 -5.74
C VAL A 172 3.18 13.41 -7.21
N LEU A 173 3.76 12.40 -7.86
CA LEU A 173 4.13 12.47 -9.27
C LEU A 173 2.89 12.61 -10.19
N MET A 174 1.81 11.90 -9.87
CA MET A 174 0.53 12.03 -10.59
C MET A 174 -0.04 13.46 -10.45
N GLN A 175 -0.07 14.00 -9.23
CA GLN A 175 -0.55 15.37 -9.01
C GLN A 175 0.31 16.40 -9.75
N GLN A 176 1.64 16.25 -9.72
CA GLN A 176 2.56 17.16 -10.42
C GLN A 176 2.38 17.10 -11.94
N THR A 177 2.25 15.91 -12.51
CA THR A 177 2.07 15.74 -13.97
C THR A 177 0.73 16.32 -14.43
N ILE A 178 -0.35 16.15 -13.66
CA ILE A 178 -1.65 16.78 -13.93
C ILE A 178 -1.55 18.31 -13.83
N LEU A 179 -0.86 18.84 -12.83
CA LEU A 179 -0.70 20.29 -12.69
C LEU A 179 0.10 20.88 -13.87
N GLN A 180 1.15 20.18 -14.31
CA GLN A 180 1.96 20.59 -15.46
C GLN A 180 1.19 20.52 -16.77
N SER A 181 0.29 19.55 -16.96
CA SER A 181 -0.51 19.45 -18.18
C SER A 181 -1.60 20.53 -18.25
N LEU A 182 -2.11 21.01 -17.12
CA LEU A 182 -3.07 22.11 -17.04
C LEU A 182 -2.44 23.50 -17.27
N LEU A 183 -1.13 23.62 -17.07
CA LEU A 183 -0.37 24.87 -17.25
C LEU A 183 0.24 25.03 -18.66
N ARG A 184 0.07 24.03 -19.54
CA ARG A 184 0.47 24.07 -20.95
C ARG A 184 -0.72 24.40 -21.84
#